data_AF-A0A3S3B2S4-F1
#
_entry.id   AF-A0A3S3B2S4-F1
#
_cell.length_a   1.000
_cell.length_b   1.000
_cell.length_c   1.000
_cell.angle_alpha   90.00
_cell.angle_beta   90.00
_cell.angle_gamma   90.00
#
_symmetry.space_group_name_H-M   'P 1'
#
loop_
_entity.id
_entity.type
_entity.pdbx_description
1 polymer ?
#
loop_
_entity_poly.entity_id
_entity_poly.type
_entity_poly.pdbx_seq_one_letter_code
_entity_poly.pdbx_strand_id
1 'polypeptide(L)'
;MISPVAGGLIRTWTSEGSRLWSVEDPDWLSGVLGRGLVGRTPMPNDRFREAVFLNSDDGTLLVQSRYASGAGRSEVEVEVEVNVVQLGEPTRPEANPWYDMDRFLSAVAVSAADRGEYYVAELGGWDAPTEPYCLFAVMDQGDGPMSLLEAAPAPRGTDFWPEVPHEQPGSTVVAPASDKTLSVAGVFVTAAIHTWGVAPWDIALTFGSLKDLTG
;
A
#
# COMPACT_ATOMS: atom_id res chain seq x y z
N MET A 1 5.66 -7.61 8.34
CA MET A 1 5.04 -6.82 7.24
C MET A 1 3.56 -7.17 7.17
N ILE A 2 2.75 -6.27 6.62
CA ILE A 2 1.29 -6.40 6.56
C ILE A 2 0.78 -6.01 5.16
N SER A 3 -0.27 -6.68 4.69
CA SER A 3 -0.93 -6.37 3.41
C SER A 3 -1.91 -5.20 3.56
N PRO A 4 -2.45 -4.66 2.45
CA PRO A 4 -3.70 -3.92 2.47
C PRO A 4 -4.82 -4.68 3.18
N VAL A 5 -5.79 -3.94 3.74
CA VAL A 5 -7.03 -4.52 4.25
C VAL A 5 -8.01 -4.67 3.09
N ALA A 6 -8.47 -5.90 2.84
CA ALA A 6 -9.42 -6.18 1.78
C ALA A 6 -10.38 -7.31 2.19
N GLY A 7 -11.68 -7.06 2.09
CA GLY A 7 -12.72 -8.02 2.52
C GLY A 7 -12.69 -8.33 4.01
N GLY A 8 -12.22 -7.40 4.84
CA GLY A 8 -11.99 -7.61 6.27
C GLY A 8 -10.79 -8.50 6.60
N LEU A 9 -9.93 -8.80 5.62
CA LEU A 9 -8.76 -9.66 5.78
C LEU A 9 -7.45 -8.90 5.58
N ILE A 10 -6.41 -9.38 6.27
CA ILE A 10 -5.01 -9.01 6.03
C ILE A 10 -4.13 -10.26 5.98
N ARG A 11 -3.03 -10.20 5.24
CA ARG A 11 -1.91 -11.13 5.39
C ARG A 11 -0.78 -10.46 6.13
N THR A 12 -0.17 -11.21 7.04
CA THR A 12 1.09 -10.82 7.68
C THR A 12 2.21 -11.71 7.18
N TRP A 13 3.39 -11.13 7.01
CA TRP A 13 4.63 -11.86 6.74
C TRP A 13 5.63 -11.62 7.86
N THR A 14 6.14 -12.71 8.43
CA THR A 14 7.19 -12.77 9.44
C THR A 14 8.35 -13.61 8.92
N SER A 15 9.44 -13.71 9.69
CA SER A 15 10.54 -14.64 9.40
C SER A 15 10.13 -16.11 9.46
N GLU A 16 9.02 -16.42 10.13
CA GLU A 16 8.54 -17.79 10.32
C GLU A 16 7.53 -18.22 9.26
N GLY A 17 6.96 -17.26 8.51
CA GLY A 17 6.06 -17.55 7.40
C GLY A 17 5.06 -16.45 7.13
N SER A 18 3.99 -16.81 6.42
CA SER A 18 2.86 -15.93 6.13
C SER A 18 1.57 -16.50 6.68
N ARG A 19 0.69 -15.65 7.21
CA ARG A 19 -0.65 -16.04 7.69
C ARG A 19 -1.69 -15.01 7.27
N LEU A 20 -2.87 -15.51 6.91
CA LEU A 20 -4.06 -14.71 6.60
C LEU A 20 -4.93 -14.62 7.86
N TRP A 21 -5.51 -13.45 8.09
CA TRP A 21 -6.26 -13.13 9.31
C TRP A 21 -7.54 -12.39 8.99
N SER A 22 -8.59 -12.64 9.77
CA SER A 22 -9.72 -11.72 9.87
C SER A 22 -9.39 -10.60 10.83
N VAL A 23 -9.78 -9.38 10.50
CA VAL A 23 -9.57 -8.19 11.34
C VAL A 23 -10.87 -7.85 12.06
N GLU A 24 -10.81 -7.61 13.37
CA GLU A 24 -12.00 -7.22 14.16
C GLU A 24 -12.56 -5.85 13.73
N ASP A 25 -11.68 -4.85 13.55
CA ASP A 25 -12.02 -3.52 13.05
C ASP A 25 -11.27 -3.22 11.73
N PRO A 26 -11.78 -3.74 10.59
CA PRO A 26 -11.12 -3.56 9.31
C PRO A 26 -11.18 -2.11 8.81
N ASP A 27 -12.23 -1.36 9.16
CA ASP A 27 -12.40 0.03 8.72
C ASP A 27 -11.37 0.94 9.37
N TRP A 28 -11.15 0.79 10.68
CA TRP A 28 -10.10 1.53 11.38
C TRP A 28 -8.72 1.20 10.80
N LEU A 29 -8.40 -0.09 10.63
CA LEU A 29 -7.09 -0.50 10.14
C LEU A 29 -6.83 0.00 8.70
N SER A 30 -7.84 -0.07 7.84
CA SER A 30 -7.82 0.48 6.47
C SER A 30 -7.69 2.01 6.45
N GLY A 31 -8.21 2.67 7.50
CA GLY A 31 -8.13 4.11 7.71
C GLY A 31 -6.74 4.59 8.10
N VAL A 32 -5.87 3.74 8.66
CA VAL A 32 -4.52 4.14 9.10
C VAL A 32 -3.40 3.61 8.19
N LEU A 33 -3.56 2.40 7.64
CA LEU A 33 -2.57 1.81 6.74
C LEU A 33 -2.47 2.57 5.41
N GLY A 34 -1.24 2.76 4.95
CA GLY A 34 -0.86 3.49 3.74
C GLY A 34 -1.10 5.00 3.81
N ARG A 35 -1.56 5.53 4.95
CA ARG A 35 -1.76 6.97 5.18
C ARG A 35 -0.53 7.65 5.76
N GLY A 36 0.56 6.92 5.96
CA GLY A 36 1.77 7.44 6.62
C GLY A 36 1.56 7.75 8.11
N LEU A 37 0.54 7.13 8.72
CA LEU A 37 0.23 7.23 10.15
C LEU A 37 0.86 6.09 10.96
N VAL A 38 1.23 4.99 10.31
CA VAL A 38 1.78 3.80 10.96
C VAL A 38 3.32 3.81 10.88
N GLY A 39 3.96 3.23 11.90
CA GLY A 39 5.40 2.99 11.95
C GLY A 39 5.91 2.26 10.71
N ARG A 40 7.15 2.56 10.33
CA ARG A 40 7.78 2.07 9.09
C ARG A 40 9.10 1.39 9.38
N THR A 41 9.40 0.35 8.61
CA THR A 41 10.71 -0.30 8.58
C THR A 41 11.45 0.10 7.31
N PRO A 42 12.76 0.41 7.38
CA PRO A 42 13.55 0.69 6.19
C PRO A 42 13.69 -0.56 5.30
N MET A 43 13.81 -0.29 4.00
CA MET A 43 14.12 -1.22 2.92
C MET A 43 15.33 -0.66 2.14
N PRO A 44 16.02 -1.45 1.32
CA PRO A 44 17.07 -0.94 0.45
C PRO A 44 16.58 0.21 -0.47
N ASN A 45 17.50 1.10 -0.81
CA ASN A 45 17.30 2.27 -1.69
C ASN A 45 16.36 3.35 -1.12
N ASP A 46 16.50 3.65 0.19
CA ASP A 46 15.69 4.64 0.93
C ASP A 46 14.17 4.42 0.83
N ARG A 47 13.78 3.17 0.60
CA ARG A 47 12.39 2.73 0.60
C ARG A 47 11.98 2.30 2.00
N PHE A 48 10.69 2.21 2.21
CA PHE A 48 10.14 1.76 3.49
C PHE A 48 8.81 1.03 3.31
N ARG A 49 8.53 0.10 4.21
CA ARG A 49 7.23 -0.58 4.33
C ARG A 49 6.63 -0.27 5.69
N GLU A 50 5.31 -0.18 5.76
CA GLU A 50 4.65 -0.10 7.06
C GLU A 50 4.82 -1.42 7.82
N ALA A 51 5.08 -1.31 9.11
CA ALA A 51 5.37 -2.43 9.99
C ALA A 51 4.53 -2.33 11.27
N VAL A 52 4.15 -3.50 11.76
CA VAL A 52 3.28 -3.71 12.92
C VAL A 52 3.88 -4.83 13.75
N PHE A 53 3.66 -4.81 15.06
CA PHE A 53 4.06 -5.94 15.91
C PHE A 53 2.92 -6.95 15.97
N LEU A 54 3.24 -8.21 15.75
CA LEU A 54 2.28 -9.31 15.75
C LEU A 54 2.63 -10.26 16.89
N ASN A 55 1.66 -10.52 17.76
CA ASN A 55 1.64 -11.73 18.56
C ASN A 55 0.82 -12.79 17.82
N SER A 56 1.51 -13.78 17.25
CA SER A 56 0.86 -14.81 16.45
C SER A 56 0.10 -15.85 17.27
N ASP A 57 0.42 -15.97 18.56
CA ASP A 57 -0.14 -16.99 19.45
C ASP A 57 -1.58 -16.67 19.84
N ASP A 58 -1.86 -15.39 20.13
CA ASP A 58 -3.17 -14.89 20.51
C ASP A 58 -3.87 -14.07 19.41
N GLY A 59 -3.20 -13.83 18.28
CA GLY A 59 -3.77 -13.05 17.18
C GLY A 59 -3.84 -11.55 17.49
N THR A 60 -2.91 -10.99 18.26
CA THR A 60 -2.91 -9.56 18.56
C THR A 60 -1.98 -8.78 17.62
N LEU A 61 -2.50 -7.75 16.98
CA LEU A 61 -1.73 -6.77 16.20
C LEU A 61 -1.56 -5.47 17.00
N LEU A 62 -0.33 -5.02 17.18
CA LEU A 62 -0.01 -3.71 17.74
C LEU A 62 0.41 -2.78 16.60
N VAL A 63 -0.38 -1.73 16.41
CA VAL A 63 -0.17 -0.71 15.39
C VAL A 63 0.36 0.54 16.07
N GLN A 64 1.65 0.80 15.89
CA GLN A 64 2.33 1.94 16.46
C GLN A 64 2.20 3.16 15.53
N SER A 65 1.85 4.32 16.10
CA SER A 65 1.83 5.58 15.37
C SER A 65 3.24 6.01 14.91
N ARG A 66 3.33 6.57 13.71
CA ARG A 66 4.59 7.05 13.11
C ARG A 66 5.20 8.23 13.89
N TYR A 67 4.34 9.08 14.44
CA TYR A 67 4.73 10.28 15.16
C TYR A 67 4.34 10.17 16.63
N ALA A 68 5.20 10.68 17.50
CA ALA A 68 4.86 10.82 18.90
C ALA A 68 3.84 11.94 19.11
N SER A 69 2.86 11.70 19.97
CA SER A 69 1.96 12.72 20.47
C SER A 69 2.64 13.46 21.62
N GLY A 70 2.74 14.80 21.56
CA GLY A 70 3.24 15.59 22.71
C GLY A 70 4.26 16.70 22.45
N ALA A 71 4.54 17.08 21.19
CA ALA A 71 5.37 18.25 20.88
C ALA A 71 4.69 19.56 21.34
N GLY A 72 4.69 19.82 22.64
CA GLY A 72 4.02 20.97 23.26
C GLY A 72 3.89 20.93 24.79
N ARG A 73 4.22 19.81 25.46
CA ARG A 73 4.17 19.72 26.93
C ARG A 73 5.45 19.07 27.48
N SER A 74 6.44 19.92 27.76
CA SER A 74 7.70 19.59 28.47
C SER A 74 8.58 18.53 27.79
N GLU A 75 9.91 18.73 27.80
CA GLU A 75 10.91 17.89 27.11
C GLU A 75 10.99 16.40 27.55
N VAL A 76 10.06 15.89 28.37
CA VAL A 76 10.25 14.65 29.14
C VAL A 76 9.26 13.53 28.78
N GLU A 77 8.12 13.81 28.14
CA GLU A 77 7.14 12.75 27.82
C GLU A 77 6.83 12.73 26.32
N VAL A 78 7.62 11.94 25.60
CA VAL A 78 7.33 11.53 24.22
C VAL A 78 6.42 10.32 24.32
N GLU A 79 5.11 10.51 24.22
CA GLU A 79 4.15 9.41 24.17
C GLU A 79 4.02 8.90 22.73
N VAL A 80 4.19 7.59 22.55
CA VAL A 80 3.90 6.91 21.29
C VAL A 80 2.58 6.19 21.46
N GLU A 81 1.57 6.60 20.70
CA GLU A 81 0.29 5.92 20.67
C GLU A 81 0.44 4.53 20.03
N VAL A 82 -0.08 3.52 20.71
CA VAL A 82 -0.14 2.14 20.23
C VAL A 82 -1.59 1.68 20.28
N ASN A 83 -2.11 1.30 19.12
CA ASN A 83 -3.45 0.75 18.99
C ASN A 83 -3.38 -0.77 18.88
N VAL A 84 -4.32 -1.44 19.54
CA VAL A 84 -4.42 -2.91 19.58
C VAL A 84 -5.57 -3.34 18.69
N VAL A 85 -5.30 -4.23 17.72
CA VAL A 85 -6.31 -4.82 16.85
C VAL A 85 -6.30 -6.32 17.04
N GLN A 86 -7.47 -6.91 17.30
CA GLN A 86 -7.60 -8.36 17.40
C GLN A 86 -7.75 -8.98 16.01
N LEU A 87 -7.10 -10.12 15.85
CA LEU A 87 -7.11 -10.94 14.65
C LEU A 87 -7.77 -12.28 14.95
N GLY A 88 -8.64 -12.70 14.04
CA GLY A 88 -9.32 -13.98 14.11
C GLY A 88 -8.88 -14.94 13.01
N GLU A 89 -9.40 -16.15 13.08
CA GLU A 89 -9.29 -17.11 11.97
C GLU A 89 -9.87 -16.51 10.68
N PRO A 90 -9.23 -16.74 9.53
CA PRO A 90 -9.63 -16.13 8.26
C PRO A 90 -11.03 -16.60 7.86
N THR A 91 -11.94 -15.64 7.74
CA THR A 91 -13.31 -15.85 7.31
C THR A 91 -13.49 -15.36 5.89
N ARG A 92 -14.23 -16.10 5.08
CA ARG A 92 -14.49 -15.70 3.69
C ARG A 92 -15.21 -14.32 3.69
N PRO A 93 -14.72 -13.34 2.91
CA PRO A 93 -15.39 -12.04 2.80
C PRO A 93 -16.83 -12.18 2.30
N GLU A 94 -17.74 -11.38 2.86
CA GLU A 94 -19.14 -11.33 2.43
C GLU A 94 -19.30 -10.63 1.07
N ALA A 95 -18.46 -9.62 0.82
CA ALA A 95 -18.42 -8.85 -0.42
C ALA A 95 -17.14 -9.15 -1.21
N ASN A 96 -17.08 -8.66 -2.44
CA ASN A 96 -15.89 -8.80 -3.28
C ASN A 96 -14.73 -7.95 -2.70
N PRO A 97 -13.62 -8.56 -2.22
CA PRO A 97 -12.52 -7.83 -1.57
C PRO A 97 -11.79 -6.86 -2.51
N TRP A 98 -11.93 -7.02 -3.82
CA TRP A 98 -11.32 -6.12 -4.80
C TRP A 98 -11.88 -4.70 -4.74
N TYR A 99 -13.15 -4.52 -4.37
CA TYR A 99 -13.72 -3.18 -4.15
C TYR A 99 -13.11 -2.47 -2.94
N ASP A 100 -12.67 -3.22 -1.93
CA ASP A 100 -11.96 -2.65 -0.79
C ASP A 100 -10.54 -2.27 -1.19
N MET A 101 -9.88 -3.11 -2.01
CA MET A 101 -8.57 -2.82 -2.56
C MET A 101 -8.57 -1.52 -3.40
N ASP A 102 -9.55 -1.34 -4.29
CA ASP A 102 -9.70 -0.11 -5.09
C ASP A 102 -9.76 1.14 -4.21
N ARG A 103 -10.63 1.11 -3.18
CA ARG A 103 -10.83 2.22 -2.25
C ARG A 103 -9.57 2.47 -1.42
N PHE A 104 -8.96 1.41 -0.92
CA PHE A 104 -7.75 1.47 -0.12
C PHE A 104 -6.62 2.16 -0.90
N LEU A 105 -6.29 1.64 -2.09
CA LEU A 105 -5.20 2.13 -2.94
C LEU A 105 -5.43 3.55 -3.46
N SER A 106 -6.68 3.91 -3.76
CA SER A 106 -7.02 5.28 -4.17
C SER A 106 -6.76 6.27 -3.04
N ALA A 107 -7.16 5.92 -1.81
CA ALA A 107 -6.83 6.75 -0.67
C ALA A 107 -5.31 6.76 -0.38
N VAL A 108 -4.57 5.70 -0.74
CA VAL A 108 -3.10 5.65 -0.56
C VAL A 108 -2.45 6.61 -1.53
N ALA A 109 -2.94 6.67 -2.78
CA ALA A 109 -2.48 7.60 -3.79
C ALA A 109 -2.61 9.06 -3.34
N VAL A 110 -3.79 9.45 -2.84
CA VAL A 110 -4.01 10.79 -2.27
C VAL A 110 -3.02 11.07 -1.13
N SER A 111 -2.96 10.14 -0.18
CA SER A 111 -2.09 10.25 0.99
C SER A 111 -0.61 10.36 0.61
N ALA A 112 -0.13 9.57 -0.36
CA ALA A 112 1.25 9.58 -0.81
C ALA A 112 1.59 10.90 -1.52
N ALA A 113 0.70 11.38 -2.40
CA ALA A 113 0.84 12.65 -3.09
C ALA A 113 0.98 13.83 -2.10
N ASP A 114 0.14 13.89 -1.07
CA ASP A 114 0.18 14.95 -0.04
C ASP A 114 1.51 14.99 0.73
N ARG A 115 2.21 13.84 0.83
CA ARG A 115 3.50 13.72 1.51
C ARG A 115 4.70 13.85 0.58
N GLY A 116 4.50 14.02 -0.72
CA GLY A 116 5.59 13.96 -1.69
C GLY A 116 6.27 12.58 -1.74
N GLU A 117 5.50 11.52 -1.51
CA GLU A 117 5.94 10.12 -1.57
C GLU A 117 5.38 9.46 -2.84
N TYR A 118 6.08 8.43 -3.31
CA TYR A 118 5.50 7.44 -4.22
C TYR A 118 5.14 6.17 -3.44
N TYR A 119 4.32 5.31 -4.04
CA TYR A 119 4.17 3.94 -3.56
C TYR A 119 4.27 2.93 -4.71
N VAL A 120 4.72 1.73 -4.37
CA VAL A 120 4.78 0.56 -5.23
C VAL A 120 3.93 -0.52 -4.60
N ALA A 121 2.92 -0.97 -5.32
CA ALA A 121 2.24 -2.22 -5.03
C ALA A 121 3.04 -3.37 -5.66
N GLU A 122 3.42 -4.36 -4.87
CA GLU A 122 4.25 -5.49 -5.29
C GLU A 122 3.88 -6.74 -4.48
N LEU A 123 4.42 -7.90 -4.85
CA LEU A 123 4.18 -9.12 -4.08
C LEU A 123 4.72 -8.98 -2.65
N GLY A 124 3.89 -9.37 -1.69
CA GLY A 124 4.27 -9.40 -0.30
C GLY A 124 5.06 -10.66 0.07
N GLY A 125 6.03 -10.49 0.95
CA GLY A 125 6.97 -11.54 1.34
C GLY A 125 8.35 -10.96 1.59
N TRP A 126 9.16 -11.69 2.35
CA TRP A 126 10.53 -11.28 2.68
C TRP A 126 11.44 -11.38 1.45
N ASP A 127 11.30 -12.47 0.69
CA ASP A 127 12.06 -12.76 -0.52
C ASP A 127 11.21 -12.59 -1.79
N ALA A 128 10.21 -11.70 -1.74
CA ALA A 128 9.36 -11.44 -2.90
C ALA A 128 10.19 -10.85 -4.06
N PRO A 129 9.94 -11.29 -5.30
CA PRO A 129 10.62 -10.73 -6.47
C PRO A 129 10.27 -9.25 -6.68
N THR A 130 11.09 -8.54 -7.43
CA THR A 130 10.85 -7.12 -7.78
C THR A 130 9.75 -6.94 -8.83
N GLU A 131 9.43 -8.01 -9.57
CA GLU A 131 8.29 -8.07 -10.47
C GLU A 131 7.40 -9.26 -10.07
N PRO A 132 6.07 -9.11 -10.13
CA PRO A 132 5.35 -7.96 -10.69
C PRO A 132 5.25 -6.76 -9.74
N TYR A 133 5.14 -5.55 -10.30
CA TYR A 133 4.91 -4.31 -9.57
C TYR A 133 3.95 -3.36 -10.29
N CYS A 134 3.38 -2.44 -9.52
CA CYS A 134 2.71 -1.25 -10.02
C CYS A 134 3.09 -0.03 -9.15
N LEU A 135 3.82 0.90 -9.75
CA LEU A 135 4.23 2.18 -9.17
C LEU A 135 3.13 3.22 -9.37
N PHE A 136 2.90 4.04 -8.35
CA PHE A 136 2.18 5.30 -8.42
C PHE A 136 3.04 6.44 -7.89
N ALA A 137 3.10 7.54 -8.63
CA ALA A 137 3.80 8.76 -8.23
C ALA A 137 3.06 10.01 -8.72
N VAL A 138 3.24 11.14 -8.03
CA VAL A 138 2.87 12.47 -8.53
C VAL A 138 4.13 13.29 -8.66
N MET A 139 4.47 13.74 -9.86
CA MET A 139 5.70 14.50 -10.12
C MET A 139 5.38 15.83 -10.76
N ASP A 140 6.06 16.89 -10.34
CA ASP A 140 6.02 18.17 -11.04
C ASP A 140 7.16 18.22 -12.07
N GLN A 141 6.81 18.31 -13.34
CA GLN A 141 7.75 18.34 -14.47
C GLN A 141 7.81 19.75 -15.13
N GLY A 142 7.31 20.78 -14.44
CA GLY A 142 7.36 22.18 -14.89
C GLY A 142 6.06 22.70 -15.51
N ASP A 143 5.21 21.82 -16.02
CA ASP A 143 3.87 22.13 -16.55
C ASP A 143 2.75 21.85 -15.54
N GLY A 144 3.12 21.67 -14.26
CA GLY A 144 2.23 21.29 -13.16
C GLY A 144 2.37 19.82 -12.76
N PRO A 145 1.71 19.42 -11.64
CA PRO A 145 1.83 18.07 -11.12
C PRO A 145 1.14 17.06 -12.04
N MET A 146 1.84 15.99 -12.38
CA MET A 146 1.38 14.88 -13.19
C MET A 146 1.35 13.61 -12.35
N SER A 147 0.21 12.91 -12.34
CA SER A 147 0.12 11.56 -11.79
C SER A 147 0.62 10.55 -12.81
N LEU A 148 1.54 9.68 -12.39
CA LEU A 148 2.10 8.60 -13.17
C LEU A 148 1.77 7.26 -12.50
N LEU A 149 1.35 6.31 -13.33
CA LEU A 149 1.20 4.91 -13.00
C LEU A 149 2.07 4.10 -13.95
N GLU A 150 2.84 3.17 -13.41
CA GLU A 150 3.69 2.28 -14.20
C GLU A 150 3.56 0.86 -13.67
N ALA A 151 3.37 -0.12 -14.55
CA ALA A 151 3.27 -1.52 -14.16
C ALA A 151 4.16 -2.41 -15.03
N ALA A 152 4.82 -3.39 -14.39
CA ALA A 152 5.50 -4.49 -15.05
C ALA A 152 5.10 -5.81 -14.36
N PRO A 153 4.67 -6.84 -15.11
CA PRO A 153 4.48 -6.84 -16.56
C PRO A 153 3.34 -5.91 -16.99
N ALA A 154 3.34 -5.49 -18.26
CA ALA A 154 2.27 -4.67 -18.82
C ALA A 154 0.88 -5.34 -18.60
N PRO A 155 -0.07 -4.70 -17.90
CA PRO A 155 -1.39 -5.29 -17.65
C PRO A 155 -2.16 -5.52 -18.95
N ARG A 156 -2.69 -6.74 -19.13
CA ARG A 156 -3.37 -7.18 -20.36
C ARG A 156 -4.82 -7.55 -20.13
N GLY A 157 -5.66 -7.28 -21.13
CA GLY A 157 -7.07 -7.63 -21.08
C GLY A 157 -7.81 -6.89 -19.95
N THR A 158 -7.38 -5.66 -19.66
CA THR A 158 -8.02 -4.78 -18.69
C THR A 158 -8.69 -3.62 -19.42
N ASP A 159 -9.81 -3.13 -18.88
CA ASP A 159 -10.49 -1.95 -19.45
C ASP A 159 -9.83 -0.61 -19.10
N PHE A 160 -8.77 -0.63 -18.28
CA PHE A 160 -8.15 0.56 -17.70
C PHE A 160 -6.78 0.87 -18.30
N TRP A 161 -5.93 -0.14 -18.46
CA TRP A 161 -4.58 0.05 -19.01
C TRP A 161 -4.57 0.05 -20.54
N PRO A 162 -3.70 0.85 -21.17
CA PRO A 162 -3.55 0.85 -22.61
C PRO A 162 -2.97 -0.48 -23.08
N GLU A 163 -3.46 -0.97 -24.21
CA GLU A 163 -2.86 -2.11 -24.90
C GLU A 163 -1.52 -1.73 -25.52
N VAL A 164 -0.48 -2.51 -25.23
CA VAL A 164 0.89 -2.31 -25.73
C VAL A 164 1.38 -3.52 -26.55
N PRO A 165 2.48 -3.48 -27.31
CA PRO A 165 3.00 -4.68 -27.97
C PRO A 165 3.41 -5.78 -26.97
N HIS A 166 3.27 -7.07 -27.33
CA HIS A 166 3.50 -8.19 -26.39
C HIS A 166 4.92 -8.25 -25.82
N GLU A 167 5.88 -7.79 -26.60
CA GLU A 167 7.30 -7.67 -26.24
C GLU A 167 7.61 -6.51 -25.30
N GLN A 168 6.67 -5.59 -25.09
CA GLN A 168 6.87 -4.45 -24.19
C GLN A 168 6.77 -4.93 -22.73
N PRO A 169 7.82 -4.75 -21.91
CA PRO A 169 7.88 -5.32 -20.57
C PRO A 169 6.87 -4.69 -19.60
N GLY A 170 6.57 -3.41 -19.76
CA GLY A 170 5.67 -2.67 -18.89
C GLY A 170 4.80 -1.65 -19.64
N SER A 171 3.87 -1.05 -18.92
CA SER A 171 3.00 0.00 -19.43
C SER A 171 2.96 1.18 -18.47
N THR A 172 2.84 2.39 -19.01
CA THR A 172 2.81 3.63 -18.25
C THR A 172 1.61 4.47 -18.65
N VAL A 173 0.90 5.01 -17.66
CA VAL A 173 -0.21 5.94 -17.83
C VAL A 173 0.13 7.23 -17.10
N VAL A 174 -0.03 8.36 -17.78
CA VAL A 174 0.26 9.69 -17.23
C VAL A 174 -0.95 10.59 -17.44
N ALA A 175 -1.30 11.37 -16.42
CA ALA A 175 -2.38 12.35 -16.48
C ALA A 175 -2.07 13.54 -15.56
N PRO A 176 -2.65 14.73 -15.79
CA PRO A 176 -2.58 15.82 -14.82
C PRO A 176 -3.11 15.37 -13.46
N ALA A 177 -2.38 15.69 -12.39
CA ALA A 177 -2.78 15.37 -11.03
C ALA A 177 -3.95 16.26 -10.60
N SER A 178 -5.01 15.63 -10.13
CA SER A 178 -6.24 16.25 -9.64
C SER A 178 -6.93 15.27 -8.69
N ASP A 179 -7.82 15.75 -7.83
CA ASP A 179 -8.60 14.89 -6.93
C ASP A 179 -9.30 13.74 -7.69
N LYS A 180 -9.76 14.01 -8.92
CA LYS A 180 -10.37 13.02 -9.79
C LYS A 180 -9.38 11.95 -10.27
N THR A 181 -8.17 12.33 -10.69
CA THR A 181 -7.17 11.36 -11.18
C THR A 181 -6.56 10.57 -10.03
N LEU A 182 -6.36 11.19 -8.87
CA LEU A 182 -5.89 10.52 -7.66
C LEU A 182 -6.91 9.52 -7.10
N SER A 183 -8.20 9.88 -7.08
CA SER A 183 -9.27 9.01 -6.57
C SER A 183 -9.58 7.80 -7.45
N VAL A 184 -9.11 7.75 -8.70
CA VAL A 184 -9.24 6.58 -9.58
C VAL A 184 -7.93 5.79 -9.74
N ALA A 185 -6.81 6.27 -9.17
CA ALA A 185 -5.52 5.60 -9.28
C ALA A 185 -5.56 4.17 -8.74
N GLY A 186 -6.30 3.93 -7.65
CA GLY A 186 -6.45 2.59 -7.08
C GLY A 186 -7.10 1.60 -8.04
N VAL A 187 -8.02 2.04 -8.90
CA VAL A 187 -8.65 1.16 -9.91
C VAL A 187 -7.62 0.67 -10.92
N PHE A 188 -6.70 1.53 -11.38
CA PHE A 188 -5.61 1.12 -12.27
C PHE A 188 -4.66 0.15 -11.58
N VAL A 189 -4.25 0.45 -10.35
CA VAL A 189 -3.33 -0.43 -9.60
C VAL A 189 -3.98 -1.79 -9.33
N THR A 190 -5.24 -1.84 -8.90
CA THR A 190 -6.00 -3.08 -8.74
C THR A 190 -6.13 -3.86 -10.05
N ALA A 191 -6.43 -3.18 -11.16
CA ALA A 191 -6.51 -3.82 -12.47
C ALA A 191 -5.18 -4.46 -12.88
N ALA A 192 -4.05 -3.81 -12.58
CA ALA A 192 -2.72 -4.41 -12.78
C ALA A 192 -2.52 -5.64 -11.90
N ILE A 193 -2.80 -5.54 -10.59
CA ILE A 193 -2.68 -6.65 -9.64
C ILE A 193 -3.50 -7.86 -10.08
N HIS A 194 -4.72 -7.64 -10.59
CA HIS A 194 -5.58 -8.69 -11.09
C HIS A 194 -4.93 -9.55 -12.19
N THR A 195 -4.08 -8.97 -13.04
CA THR A 195 -3.41 -9.73 -14.10
C THR A 195 -2.31 -10.64 -13.59
N TRP A 196 -1.88 -10.47 -12.34
CA TRP A 196 -0.84 -11.30 -11.72
C TRP A 196 -1.39 -12.64 -11.20
N GLY A 197 -2.71 -12.79 -11.13
CA GLY A 197 -3.36 -14.02 -10.67
C GLY A 197 -3.22 -14.27 -9.16
N VAL A 198 -3.05 -13.21 -8.37
CA VAL A 198 -2.89 -13.26 -6.90
C VAL A 198 -4.12 -12.72 -6.18
N ALA A 199 -4.22 -12.96 -4.88
CA ALA A 199 -5.29 -12.41 -4.06
C ALA A 199 -4.93 -10.98 -3.56
N PRO A 200 -5.92 -10.17 -3.15
CA PRO A 200 -5.66 -8.80 -2.66
C PRO A 200 -4.65 -8.75 -1.50
N TRP A 201 -4.75 -9.71 -0.58
CA TRP A 201 -3.87 -9.83 0.58
C TRP A 201 -2.50 -10.44 0.27
N ASP A 202 -2.19 -10.75 -0.99
CA ASP A 202 -0.84 -11.16 -1.39
C ASP A 202 0.07 -9.96 -1.72
N ILE A 203 -0.45 -8.74 -1.56
CA ILE A 203 0.21 -7.49 -1.95
C ILE A 203 0.83 -6.80 -0.74
N ALA A 204 2.03 -6.27 -0.91
CA ALA A 204 2.65 -5.32 0.01
C ALA A 204 2.74 -3.93 -0.64
N LEU A 205 2.68 -2.90 0.19
CA LEU A 205 2.98 -1.53 -0.24
C LEU A 205 4.35 -1.11 0.26
N THR A 206 5.19 -0.74 -0.69
CA THR A 206 6.48 -0.10 -0.44
C THR A 206 6.37 1.36 -0.85
N PHE A 207 7.00 2.23 -0.09
CA PHE A 207 6.93 3.66 -0.29
C PHE A 207 8.35 4.23 -0.35
N GLY A 208 8.51 5.38 -0.98
CA GLY A 208 9.77 6.11 -1.03
C GLY A 208 9.56 7.59 -1.29
N SER A 209 10.62 8.37 -1.15
CA SER A 209 10.59 9.81 -1.40
C SER A 209 10.73 10.10 -2.90
N LEU A 210 9.92 11.03 -3.42
CA LEU A 210 10.01 11.43 -4.82
C LEU A 210 11.35 12.07 -5.18
N LYS A 211 12.07 12.65 -4.20
CA LYS A 211 13.40 13.23 -4.42
C LYS A 211 14.39 12.21 -4.97
N ASP A 212 14.17 10.93 -4.69
CA ASP A 212 15.06 9.84 -5.07
C ASP A 212 14.77 9.30 -6.48
N LEU A 213 13.61 9.65 -7.05
CA LEU A 213 13.26 9.33 -8.44
C LEU A 213 13.72 10.41 -9.44
N THR A 214 13.97 11.63 -8.95
CA THR A 214 14.39 12.78 -9.77
C THR A 214 15.87 13.15 -9.62
N GLY A 215 16.64 12.34 -8.89
CA GLY A 215 18.06 12.54 -8.58
C GLY A 215 19.01 11.93 -9.60
#